data_AF-M0JVT6-F1
#
_entry.id   AF-M0JVT6-F1
#
_cell.length_a   1.000
_cell.length_b   1.000
_cell.length_c   1.000
_cell.angle_alpha   90.00
_cell.angle_beta   90.00
_cell.angle_gamma   90.00
#
_symmetry.space_group_name_H-M   'P 1'
#
loop_
_entity.id
_entity.type
_entity.pdbx_description
1 polymer ?
#
loop_
_entity_poly.entity_id
_entity_poly.type
_entity_poly.pdbx_seq_one_letter_code
_entity_poly.pdbx_strand_id
1 'polypeptide(L)'
;MRVRVRVVIMLVLCLTLGGLFVHAAVTEDKWTPYPDAADLSAGYESYVGQQLMVFGTVTETSEGEMRIRAESDGTAITLRVTETRTAVEPGGVVQVYGTLEPAQTITAERVEVVNSSRWAEFYKYGTSAIGAFGFLLLFFRYWRINRDSWTLEARDG
;
A
#
# COMPACT_ATOMS: atom_id res chain seq x y z
N MET A 1 -1.67 12.73 -37.36
CA MET A 1 -1.20 11.35 -37.04
C MET A 1 -2.31 10.37 -37.32
N ARG A 2 -2.12 9.36 -38.18
CA ARG A 2 -3.19 8.42 -38.58
C ARG A 2 -3.67 7.62 -37.36
N VAL A 3 -4.98 7.42 -37.21
CA VAL A 3 -5.61 6.71 -36.06
C VAL A 3 -4.91 5.39 -35.72
N ARG A 4 -4.49 4.64 -36.73
CA ARG A 4 -3.73 3.38 -36.57
C ARG A 4 -2.43 3.54 -35.78
N VAL A 5 -1.70 4.64 -35.97
CA VAL A 5 -0.45 4.93 -35.24
C VAL A 5 -0.74 5.20 -33.76
N ARG A 6 -1.84 5.92 -33.46
CA ARG A 6 -2.28 6.15 -32.07
C ARG A 6 -2.63 4.85 -31.36
N VAL A 7 -3.36 3.95 -32.04
CA VAL A 7 -3.74 2.64 -31.49
C VAL A 7 -2.50 1.78 -31.21
N VAL A 8 -1.54 1.74 -32.13
CA VAL A 8 -0.29 0.99 -31.94
C VAL A 8 0.50 1.56 -30.77
N ILE A 9 0.66 2.88 -30.68
CA ILE A 9 1.36 3.52 -29.54
C ILE A 9 0.67 3.19 -28.22
N MET A 10 -0.66 3.28 -28.17
CA MET A 10 -1.43 2.94 -26.97
C MET A 10 -1.24 1.47 -26.57
N LEU A 11 -1.31 0.54 -27.52
CA LEU A 11 -1.10 -0.88 -27.25
C LEU A 11 0.32 -1.15 -26.73
N VAL A 12 1.33 -0.56 -27.34
CA VAL A 12 2.72 -0.69 -26.88
C VAL A 12 2.85 -0.16 -25.45
N LEU A 13 2.31 1.03 -25.16
CA LEU A 13 2.34 1.61 -23.81
C LEU A 13 1.64 0.70 -22.78
N CYS A 14 0.45 0.20 -23.10
CA CYS A 14 -0.28 -0.72 -22.22
C CYS A 14 0.50 -2.01 -21.96
N LEU A 15 1.10 -2.60 -23.00
CA LEU A 15 1.90 -3.82 -22.87
C LEU A 15 3.18 -3.57 -22.07
N THR A 16 3.87 -2.46 -22.30
CA THR A 16 5.06 -2.12 -21.52
C THR A 16 4.73 -1.86 -20.05
N LEU A 17 3.63 -1.16 -19.77
CA LEU A 17 3.21 -0.87 -18.41
C LEU A 17 2.76 -2.14 -17.69
N GLY A 18 1.96 -2.98 -18.36
CA GLY A 18 1.56 -4.28 -17.83
C GLY A 18 2.76 -5.20 -17.57
N GLY A 19 3.71 -5.23 -18.50
CA GLY A 19 4.97 -5.97 -18.32
C GLY A 19 5.80 -5.46 -17.14
N LEU A 20 5.86 -4.14 -16.94
CA LEU A 20 6.54 -3.53 -15.79
C LEU A 20 5.87 -3.92 -14.47
N PHE A 21 4.54 -3.91 -14.40
CA PHE A 21 3.80 -4.33 -13.19
C PHE A 21 4.02 -5.80 -12.86
N VAL A 22 3.96 -6.69 -13.85
CA VAL A 22 4.26 -8.12 -13.65
C VAL A 22 5.71 -8.32 -13.21
N HIS A 23 6.66 -7.61 -13.86
CA HIS A 23 8.05 -7.68 -13.47
C HIS A 23 8.27 -7.25 -12.03
N ALA A 24 7.72 -6.09 -11.64
CA ALA A 24 7.80 -5.55 -10.29
C ALA A 24 7.27 -6.56 -9.26
N ALA A 25 6.09 -7.15 -9.49
CA ALA A 25 5.50 -8.14 -8.60
C ALA A 25 6.36 -9.42 -8.44
N VAL A 26 7.08 -9.84 -9.47
CA VAL A 26 7.94 -11.05 -9.43
C VAL A 26 9.33 -10.76 -8.84
N THR A 27 9.75 -9.50 -8.80
CA THR A 27 11.07 -9.10 -8.27
C THR A 27 11.03 -8.47 -6.89
N GLU A 28 9.84 -8.24 -6.34
CA GLU A 28 9.65 -7.56 -5.05
C GLU A 28 10.50 -8.18 -3.93
N ASP A 29 10.47 -9.50 -3.80
CA ASP A 29 11.20 -10.26 -2.77
C ASP A 29 12.73 -10.08 -2.85
N LYS A 30 13.26 -9.74 -4.03
CA LYS A 30 14.71 -9.61 -4.25
C LYS A 30 15.26 -8.24 -3.82
N TRP A 31 14.40 -7.27 -3.52
CA TRP A 31 14.81 -5.88 -3.34
C TRP A 31 14.93 -5.47 -1.88
N THR A 32 14.40 -6.28 -0.95
CA THR A 32 14.49 -5.99 0.48
C THR A 32 15.53 -6.91 1.13
N PRO A 33 16.53 -6.36 1.85
CA PRO A 33 17.55 -7.17 2.53
C PRO A 33 17.05 -7.75 3.85
N TYR A 34 15.77 -7.57 4.19
CA TYR A 34 15.20 -7.90 5.49
C TYR A 34 14.29 -9.12 5.38
N PRO A 35 14.25 -9.99 6.40
CA PRO A 35 13.34 -11.12 6.40
C PRO A 35 11.89 -10.65 6.50
N ASP A 36 10.99 -11.33 5.81
CA ASP A 36 9.57 -11.04 5.88
C ASP A 36 8.83 -11.87 6.97
N ALA A 37 7.52 -11.75 7.06
CA ALA A 37 6.74 -12.50 8.05
C ALA A 37 6.77 -14.03 7.85
N ALA A 38 6.93 -14.50 6.62
CA ALA A 38 7.02 -15.93 6.30
C ALA A 38 8.40 -16.47 6.72
N ASP A 39 9.47 -15.74 6.42
CA ASP A 39 10.84 -16.04 6.85
C ASP A 39 10.93 -16.12 8.38
N LEU A 40 10.40 -15.10 9.07
CA LEU A 40 10.39 -15.04 10.54
C LEU A 40 9.56 -16.17 11.16
N SER A 41 8.49 -16.61 10.49
CA SER A 41 7.67 -17.73 10.95
C SER A 41 8.35 -19.09 10.72
N ALA A 42 9.14 -19.21 9.65
CA ALA A 42 9.89 -20.42 9.32
C ALA A 42 11.13 -20.60 10.22
N GLY A 43 11.76 -19.50 10.64
CA GLY A 43 13.04 -19.56 11.36
C GLY A 43 13.39 -18.31 12.16
N TYR A 44 12.54 -17.88 13.09
CA TYR A 44 12.75 -16.66 13.88
C TYR A 44 14.17 -16.51 14.46
N GLU A 45 14.67 -17.55 15.12
CA GLU A 45 15.94 -17.53 15.85
C GLU A 45 17.16 -17.26 14.95
N SER A 46 17.12 -17.59 13.65
CA SER A 46 18.24 -17.28 12.75
C SER A 46 18.38 -15.79 12.42
N TYR A 47 17.33 -15.00 12.70
CA TYR A 47 17.29 -13.57 12.41
C TYR A 47 17.47 -12.70 13.66
N VAL A 48 17.51 -13.30 14.85
CA VAL A 48 17.74 -12.57 16.10
C VAL A 48 19.10 -11.85 16.06
N GLY A 49 19.11 -10.60 16.49
CA GLY A 49 20.26 -9.69 16.45
C GLY A 49 20.45 -8.98 15.10
N GLN A 50 19.65 -9.29 14.08
CA GLN A 50 19.72 -8.62 12.78
C GLN A 50 18.81 -7.39 12.73
N GLN A 51 19.13 -6.47 11.82
CA GLN A 51 18.24 -5.37 11.48
C GLN A 51 17.03 -5.89 10.69
N LEU A 52 15.86 -5.34 10.96
CA LEU A 52 14.60 -5.66 10.30
C LEU A 52 13.88 -4.39 9.89
N MET A 53 13.19 -4.46 8.75
CA MET A 53 12.13 -3.55 8.37
C MET A 53 10.85 -4.36 8.14
N VAL A 54 9.79 -4.09 8.90
CA VAL A 54 8.54 -4.83 8.79
C VAL A 54 7.33 -3.90 8.78
N PHE A 55 6.35 -4.24 7.95
CA PHE A 55 5.03 -3.63 8.01
C PHE A 55 4.10 -4.49 8.85
N GLY A 56 3.31 -3.86 9.71
CA GLY A 56 2.37 -4.58 10.54
C GLY A 56 1.16 -3.77 10.91
N THR A 57 0.04 -4.48 11.08
CA THR A 57 -1.17 -3.89 11.64
C THR A 57 -1.07 -3.88 13.16
N VAL A 58 -1.24 -2.72 13.77
CA VAL A 58 -1.24 -2.57 15.23
C VAL A 58 -2.45 -3.31 15.80
N THR A 59 -2.22 -4.28 16.68
CA THR A 59 -3.29 -5.01 17.37
C THR A 59 -3.54 -4.46 18.76
N GLU A 60 -2.51 -3.93 19.40
CA GLU A 60 -2.56 -3.42 20.76
C GLU A 60 -1.47 -2.37 20.96
N THR A 61 -1.76 -1.35 21.76
CA THR A 61 -0.83 -0.26 22.08
C THR A 61 -0.77 -0.09 23.59
N SER A 62 0.42 0.16 24.13
CA SER A 62 0.69 0.46 25.53
C SER A 62 1.72 1.58 25.64
N GLU A 63 1.99 2.07 26.84
CA GLU A 63 2.99 3.14 27.03
C GLU A 63 4.39 2.62 26.67
N GLY A 64 5.00 3.16 25.62
CA GLY A 64 6.34 2.76 25.15
C GLY A 64 6.39 1.48 24.30
N GLU A 65 5.26 0.80 24.10
CA GLU A 65 5.20 -0.50 23.42
C GLU A 65 3.96 -0.64 22.52
N MET A 66 4.07 -1.46 21.48
CA MET A 66 2.91 -1.90 20.71
C MET A 66 3.07 -3.35 20.23
N ARG A 67 1.96 -4.02 19.95
CA ARG A 67 1.95 -5.30 19.25
C ARG A 67 1.48 -5.09 17.83
N ILE A 68 2.22 -5.67 16.90
CA ILE A 68 1.88 -5.66 15.48
C ILE A 68 1.69 -7.07 14.98
N ARG A 69 0.76 -7.23 14.03
CA ARG A 69 0.62 -8.43 13.22
C ARG A 69 1.20 -8.14 11.85
N ALA A 70 2.33 -8.77 11.54
CA ALA A 70 2.95 -8.75 10.23
C ALA A 70 2.45 -9.94 9.42
N GLU A 71 2.24 -9.77 8.12
CA GLU A 71 1.73 -10.80 7.23
C GLU A 71 2.49 -10.76 5.89
N SER A 72 2.89 -11.93 5.41
CA SER A 72 3.53 -12.15 4.10
C SER A 72 3.15 -13.54 3.60
N ASP A 73 2.83 -13.68 2.32
CA ASP A 73 2.44 -14.94 1.67
C ASP A 73 1.36 -15.75 2.43
N GLY A 74 0.38 -15.04 3.02
CA GLY A 74 -0.70 -15.64 3.82
C GLY A 74 -0.26 -16.20 5.18
N THR A 75 1.02 -16.03 5.53
CA THR A 75 1.60 -16.37 6.82
C THR A 75 1.70 -15.11 7.67
N ALA A 76 1.32 -15.23 8.95
CA ALA A 76 1.31 -14.08 9.85
C ALA A 76 2.03 -14.37 11.16
N ILE A 77 2.77 -13.37 11.65
CA ILE A 77 3.48 -13.40 12.92
C ILE A 77 3.13 -12.18 13.75
N THR A 78 3.00 -12.38 15.07
CA THR A 78 2.80 -11.28 16.01
C THR A 78 4.15 -10.89 16.59
N LEU A 79 4.47 -9.59 16.56
CA LEU A 79 5.71 -9.03 17.05
C LEU A 79 5.41 -7.94 18.09
N ARG A 80 6.17 -7.93 19.18
CA ARG A 80 6.20 -6.83 20.14
C ARG A 80 7.22 -5.81 19.68
N VAL A 81 6.84 -4.55 19.70
CA VAL A 81 7.70 -3.42 19.33
C VAL A 81 7.89 -2.57 20.58
N THR A 82 9.12 -2.39 21.01
CA THR A 82 9.51 -1.61 22.19
C THR A 82 10.19 -0.30 21.77
N GLU A 83 10.41 0.60 22.72
CA GLU A 83 10.99 1.95 22.51
C GLU A 83 10.20 2.85 21.55
N THR A 84 8.91 2.56 21.37
CA THR A 84 8.04 3.39 20.53
C THR A 84 7.54 4.62 21.31
N ARG A 85 7.68 5.80 20.70
CA ARG A 85 7.04 7.04 21.16
C ARG A 85 5.86 7.45 20.29
N THR A 86 5.54 6.64 19.27
CA THR A 86 4.57 6.96 18.24
C THR A 86 3.19 6.49 18.64
N ALA A 87 2.22 7.41 18.67
CA ALA A 87 0.83 7.10 18.95
C ALA A 87 0.12 6.57 17.69
N VAL A 88 -0.28 5.30 17.70
CA VAL A 88 -1.10 4.67 16.66
C VAL A 88 -2.21 3.87 17.32
N GLU A 89 -3.41 3.99 16.79
CA GLU A 89 -4.57 3.25 17.28
C GLU A 89 -4.55 1.80 16.78
N PRO A 90 -5.10 0.85 17.55
CA PRO A 90 -5.35 -0.51 17.05
C PRO A 90 -6.11 -0.49 15.71
N GLY A 91 -5.62 -1.26 14.75
CA GLY A 91 -6.07 -1.29 13.36
C GLY A 91 -5.36 -0.31 12.44
N GLY A 92 -4.49 0.56 12.94
CA GLY A 92 -3.53 1.31 12.15
C GLY A 92 -2.42 0.41 11.58
N VAL A 93 -1.70 0.91 10.58
CA VAL A 93 -0.58 0.23 9.95
C VAL A 93 0.69 1.04 10.19
N VAL A 94 1.71 0.36 10.68
CA VAL A 94 3.03 0.94 10.93
C VAL A 94 4.09 0.23 10.11
N GLN A 95 5.13 0.98 9.79
CA GLN A 95 6.40 0.46 9.31
C GLN A 95 7.41 0.61 10.44
N VAL A 96 7.99 -0.50 10.88
CA VAL A 96 8.95 -0.55 11.97
C VAL A 96 10.31 -0.88 11.41
N TYR A 97 11.30 -0.07 11.78
CA TYR A 97 12.71 -0.32 11.52
C TYR A 97 13.45 -0.41 12.86
N GLY A 98 14.20 -1.50 13.05
CA GLY A 98 14.90 -1.74 14.30
C GLY A 98 15.61 -3.09 14.34
N THR A 99 16.05 -3.48 15.52
CA THR A 99 16.76 -4.76 15.74
C THR A 99 15.79 -5.83 16.23
N LEU A 100 15.85 -7.02 15.64
CA LEU A 100 15.09 -8.18 16.08
C LEU A 100 15.75 -8.79 17.32
N GLU A 101 14.99 -8.92 18.40
CA GLU A 101 15.42 -9.46 19.69
C GLU A 101 14.74 -10.81 19.96
N PRO A 102 15.22 -11.60 20.94
CA PRO A 102 14.52 -12.83 21.33
C PRO A 102 13.05 -12.59 21.70
N ALA A 103 12.26 -13.67 21.69
CA ALA A 103 10.85 -13.67 22.10
C ALA A 103 9.95 -12.72 21.28
N GLN A 104 10.13 -12.70 19.95
CA GLN A 104 9.27 -11.96 19.03
C GLN A 104 9.27 -10.45 19.30
N THR A 105 10.41 -9.91 19.72
CA THR A 105 10.54 -8.50 20.10
C THR A 105 11.35 -7.73 19.07
N ILE A 106 10.99 -6.48 18.84
CA ILE A 106 11.74 -5.54 18.02
C ILE A 106 12.03 -4.33 18.89
N THR A 107 13.31 -4.04 19.09
CA THR A 107 13.74 -2.75 19.64
C THR A 107 13.70 -1.73 18.51
N ALA A 108 12.71 -0.83 18.53
CA ALA A 108 12.49 0.09 17.43
C ALA A 108 13.49 1.25 17.44
N GLU A 109 14.16 1.46 16.33
CA GLU A 109 14.93 2.69 16.09
C GLU A 109 14.05 3.77 15.45
N ARG A 110 13.11 3.34 14.59
CA ARG A 110 12.20 4.22 13.89
C ARG A 110 10.87 3.52 13.63
N VAL A 111 9.78 4.25 13.90
CA VAL A 111 8.41 3.81 13.61
C VAL A 111 7.73 4.88 12.78
N GLU A 112 7.33 4.53 11.56
CA GLU A 112 6.59 5.39 10.65
C GLU A 112 5.12 4.95 10.58
N VAL A 113 4.21 5.92 10.72
CA VAL A 113 2.78 5.66 10.65
C VAL A 113 2.34 5.71 9.19
N VAL A 114 2.10 4.55 8.60
CA VAL A 114 1.57 4.43 7.24
C VAL A 114 0.10 4.78 7.21
N ASN A 115 -0.63 4.26 8.21
CA ASN A 115 -2.04 4.55 8.40
C ASN A 115 -2.34 4.64 9.90
N SER A 116 -2.82 5.79 10.37
CA SER A 116 -3.07 6.01 11.80
C SER A 116 -4.25 5.21 12.34
N SER A 117 -5.18 4.81 11.46
CA SER A 117 -6.33 3.96 11.82
C SER A 117 -6.91 3.25 10.58
N ARG A 118 -7.67 2.17 10.81
CA ARG A 118 -8.42 1.47 9.75
C ARG A 118 -9.31 2.42 8.91
N TRP A 119 -9.73 3.55 9.47
CA TRP A 119 -10.65 4.50 8.84
C TRP A 119 -9.98 5.53 7.93
N ALA A 120 -8.68 5.76 8.06
CA ALA A 120 -8.00 6.76 7.22
C ALA A 120 -7.90 6.31 5.75
N GLU A 121 -7.95 5.01 5.49
CA GLU A 121 -8.02 4.47 4.12
C GLU A 121 -9.40 4.69 3.49
N PHE A 122 -10.47 4.44 4.26
CA PHE A 122 -11.85 4.77 3.85
C PHE A 122 -12.03 6.26 3.56
N TYR A 123 -11.38 7.14 4.33
CA TYR A 123 -11.41 8.57 4.07
C TYR A 123 -10.79 8.92 2.71
N LYS A 124 -9.61 8.38 2.38
CA LYS A 124 -8.93 8.61 1.09
C LYS A 124 -9.78 8.16 -0.09
N TYR A 125 -10.36 6.96 -0.03
CA TYR A 125 -11.21 6.45 -1.11
C TYR A 125 -12.56 7.17 -1.17
N GLY A 126 -13.16 7.49 -0.03
CA GLY A 126 -14.41 8.23 0.06
C GLY A 126 -14.32 9.61 -0.56
N THR A 127 -13.29 10.39 -0.21
CA THR A 127 -13.07 11.72 -0.80
C THR A 127 -12.78 11.64 -2.30
N SER A 128 -11.99 10.65 -2.74
CA SER A 128 -11.71 10.44 -4.17
C SER A 128 -12.96 10.07 -4.95
N ALA A 129 -13.81 9.20 -4.39
CA ALA A 129 -15.08 8.83 -4.99
C ALA A 129 -16.01 10.05 -5.12
N ILE A 130 -16.14 10.86 -4.07
CA ILE A 130 -16.94 12.10 -4.13
C ILE A 130 -16.42 13.05 -5.20
N GLY A 131 -15.09 13.23 -5.28
CA GLY A 131 -14.47 14.05 -6.33
C GLY A 131 -14.74 13.51 -7.74
N ALA A 132 -14.57 12.21 -7.95
CA ALA A 132 -14.85 11.55 -9.22
C ALA A 132 -16.34 11.63 -9.60
N PHE A 133 -17.25 11.39 -8.65
CA PHE A 133 -18.70 11.53 -8.87
C PHE A 133 -19.09 12.98 -9.19
N GLY A 134 -18.54 13.95 -8.47
CA GLY A 134 -18.76 15.37 -8.74
C GLY A 134 -18.28 15.76 -10.14
N PHE A 135 -17.08 15.30 -10.52
CA PHE A 135 -16.55 15.49 -11.87
C PHE A 135 -17.44 14.83 -12.93
N LEU A 136 -17.84 13.57 -12.74
CA LEU A 136 -18.72 12.86 -13.68
C LEU A 136 -20.09 13.53 -13.81
N LEU A 137 -20.67 14.01 -12.72
CA LEU A 137 -21.92 14.76 -12.73
C LEU A 137 -21.80 16.05 -13.53
N LEU A 138 -20.76 16.84 -13.28
CA LEU A 138 -20.49 18.07 -14.04
C LEU A 138 -20.21 17.74 -15.51
N PHE A 139 -19.42 16.70 -15.76
CA PHE A 139 -19.11 16.25 -17.11
C PHE A 139 -20.38 15.88 -17.87
N PHE A 140 -21.25 15.02 -17.35
CA PHE A 140 -22.52 14.69 -18.03
C PHE A 140 -23.57 15.81 -18.00
N ARG A 141 -23.46 16.76 -17.06
CA ARG A 141 -24.30 17.96 -17.04
C ARG A 141 -23.97 18.87 -18.21
N TYR A 142 -22.68 19.14 -18.43
CA TYR A 142 -22.21 20.13 -19.40
C TYR A 142 -21.73 19.52 -20.72
N TRP A 143 -21.58 18.20 -20.82
CA TRP A 143 -21.07 17.53 -22.01
C TRP A 143 -21.95 16.34 -22.38
N ARG A 144 -22.19 16.18 -23.68
CA ARG A 144 -22.92 15.07 -24.27
C ARG A 144 -21.98 14.28 -25.18
N ILE A 145 -22.04 12.96 -25.09
CA ILE A 145 -21.44 12.07 -26.09
C ILE A 145 -22.37 12.06 -27.31
N ASN A 146 -21.88 12.58 -28.43
CA ASN A 146 -22.53 12.42 -29.72
C ASN A 146 -22.21 11.00 -30.24
N ARG A 147 -23.23 10.14 -30.31
CA ARG A 147 -23.05 8.71 -30.68
C ARG A 147 -22.83 8.50 -32.18
N ASP A 148 -23.15 9.50 -33.00
CA ASP A 148 -23.02 9.41 -34.45
C ASP A 148 -21.59 9.74 -34.90
N SER A 149 -20.95 10.71 -34.23
CA SER A 149 -19.57 11.13 -34.50
C SER A 149 -18.54 10.62 -33.49
N TRP A 150 -18.99 10.03 -32.37
CA TRP A 150 -18.17 9.68 -31.20
C TRP A 150 -17.36 10.86 -30.65
N THR A 151 -17.92 12.07 -30.74
CA THR A 151 -17.32 13.30 -30.18
C THR A 151 -17.99 13.71 -28.87
N LEU A 152 -17.22 14.41 -28.02
CA LEU A 152 -17.74 15.07 -26.83
C LEU A 152 -18.08 16.52 -27.20
N GLU A 153 -19.34 16.89 -27.00
CA GLU A 153 -19.85 18.23 -27.31
C GLU A 153 -20.35 18.89 -26.03
N ALA A 154 -20.04 20.17 -25.85
CA ALA A 154 -20.64 20.95 -24.78
C ALA A 154 -22.16 21.01 -25.01
N ARG A 155 -22.93 20.83 -23.94
CA ARG A 155 -24.38 20.97 -23.97
C ARG A 155 -24.66 22.47 -24.05
N ASP A 156 -25.30 22.92 -25.13
CA ASP A 156 -25.82 24.27 -25.21
C ASP A 156 -26.80 24.48 -24.04
N GLY A 157 -26.61 25.57 -23.29
CA GLY A 157 -27.41 25.92 -22.12
C GLY A 157 -28.85 26.28 -22.46
#